data_AF-A0A7J2IUQ0-F1
#
_entry.id   AF-A0A7J2IUQ0-F1
#
_cell.length_a   1.000
_cell.length_b   1.000
_cell.length_c   1.000
_cell.angle_alpha   90.00
_cell.angle_beta   90.00
_cell.angle_gamma   90.00
#
_symmetry.space_group_name_H-M   'P 1'
#
loop_
_entity.id
_entity.type
_entity.pdbx_description
1 polymer ?
#
loop_
_entity_poly.entity_id
_entity_poly.type
_entity_poly.pdbx_seq_one_letter_code
_entity_poly.pdbx_strand_id
1 'polypeptide(L)' 'ILAKVERDRAIEALKEELCIDFGSGYPSDPRTMRFLEEWCMRHGSLPDCVRKSWRTVRELIARTRTAKLDTWAE' A
#
# COMPACT_ATOMS: atom_id res chain seq x y z
N ILE A 1 0.53 -26.59 0.33
CA ILE A 1 0.21 -26.21 -1.07
C ILE A 1 -1.12 -25.44 -1.12
N LEU A 2 -2.21 -25.96 -0.55
CA LEU A 2 -3.54 -25.30 -0.52
C LEU A 2 -3.51 -23.83 -0.05
N ALA A 3 -2.81 -23.54 1.05
CA ALA A 3 -2.72 -22.17 1.57
C ALA A 3 -2.05 -21.17 0.60
N LYS A 4 -1.13 -21.63 -0.26
CA LYS A 4 -0.52 -20.77 -1.29
C LYS A 4 -1.51 -20.51 -2.43
N VAL A 5 -2.22 -21.54 -2.88
CA VAL A 5 -3.22 -21.43 -3.94
C VAL A 5 -4.34 -20.47 -3.55
N GLU A 6 -4.86 -20.57 -2.33
CA GLU A 6 -5.88 -19.66 -1.83
C GLU A 6 -5.37 -18.22 -1.70
N ARG A 7 -4.12 -18.03 -1.26
CA ARG A 7 -3.51 -16.69 -1.23
C ARG A 7 -3.41 -16.10 -2.63
N ASP A 8 -2.91 -16.87 -3.58
CA ASP A 8 -2.68 -16.39 -4.95
C ASP A 8 -4.03 -16.04 -5.61
N ARG A 9 -5.09 -16.82 -5.37
CA ARG A 9 -6.48 -16.48 -5.78
C ARG A 9 -6.99 -15.19 -5.14
N ALA A 10 -6.79 -15.01 -3.83
CA ALA A 10 -7.22 -13.80 -3.14
C ALA A 10 -6.49 -12.54 -3.66
N ILE A 11 -5.21 -12.67 -4.04
CA ILE A 11 -4.45 -11.59 -4.66
C ILE A 11 -5.03 -11.24 -6.03
N GLU A 12 -5.34 -12.22 -6.87
CA GLU A 12 -5.95 -11.97 -8.18
C GLU A 12 -7.34 -11.32 -8.04
N ALA A 13 -8.18 -11.80 -7.12
CA ALA A 13 -9.48 -11.18 -6.83
C ALA A 13 -9.34 -9.70 -6.39
N LEU A 14 -8.34 -9.39 -5.58
CA LEU A 14 -8.05 -8.00 -5.18
C LEU A 14 -7.57 -7.14 -6.35
N LYS A 15 -6.81 -7.69 -7.29
CA LYS A 15 -6.38 -6.96 -8.50
C LYS A 15 -7.57 -6.64 -9.39
N GLU A 16 -8.53 -7.56 -9.51
CA GLU A 16 -9.78 -7.34 -10.23
C GLU A 16 -10.67 -6.31 -9.53
N GLU A 17 -10.83 -6.40 -8.20
CA GLU A 17 -11.65 -5.47 -7.42
C GLU A 17 -11.11 -4.03 -7.44
N LEU A 18 -9.78 -3.89 -7.31
CA LEU A 18 -9.12 -2.59 -7.34
C LEU A 18 -8.82 -2.11 -8.77
N CYS A 19 -9.04 -2.95 -9.79
CA CYS A 19 -8.65 -2.72 -11.18
C CYS A 19 -7.18 -2.26 -11.36
N ILE A 20 -6.29 -2.64 -10.45
CA ILE A 20 -4.90 -2.19 -10.40
C ILE A 20 -3.98 -3.35 -10.05
N ASP A 21 -2.91 -3.53 -10.85
CA ASP A 21 -1.84 -4.47 -10.53
C ASP A 21 -0.85 -3.86 -9.53
N PHE A 22 -1.06 -4.14 -8.24
CA PHE A 22 -0.16 -3.74 -7.17
C PHE A 22 1.04 -4.69 -7.00
N GLY A 23 1.20 -5.71 -7.85
CA GLY A 23 2.31 -6.66 -7.78
C GLY A 23 2.08 -7.78 -6.75
N SER A 24 3.14 -8.15 -6.03
CA SER A 24 3.13 -9.34 -5.14
C SER A 24 2.45 -9.11 -3.78
N GLY A 25 2.20 -7.86 -3.40
CA GLY A 25 1.64 -7.50 -2.09
C GLY A 25 2.68 -7.48 -0.96
N TYR A 26 3.96 -7.73 -1.27
CA TYR A 26 5.06 -7.64 -0.31
C TYR A 26 5.70 -6.25 -0.30
N PRO A 27 6.24 -5.80 0.84
CA PRO A 27 6.87 -4.49 0.93
C PRO A 27 8.23 -4.47 0.21
N SER A 28 8.79 -5.64 -0.07
CA SER A 28 10.01 -5.81 -0.86
C SER A 28 9.79 -5.55 -2.35
N ASP A 29 8.54 -5.55 -2.81
CA ASP A 29 8.21 -5.31 -4.20
C ASP A 29 8.03 -3.80 -4.46
N PRO A 30 8.87 -3.20 -5.32
CA PRO A 30 8.77 -1.79 -5.64
C PRO A 30 7.41 -1.39 -6.24
N ARG A 31 6.70 -2.32 -6.90
CA ARG A 31 5.38 -2.06 -7.48
C ARG A 31 4.34 -1.88 -6.39
N THR A 32 4.34 -2.76 -5.39
CA THR A 32 3.44 -2.67 -4.24
C THR A 32 3.68 -1.39 -3.46
N MET A 33 4.94 -1.03 -3.23
CA MET A 33 5.28 0.21 -2.52
C MET A 33 4.79 1.45 -3.27
N ARG A 34 4.98 1.51 -4.59
CA ARG A 34 4.52 2.63 -5.42
C ARG A 34 2.98 2.73 -5.44
N PHE A 35 2.29 1.60 -5.57
CA PHE A 35 0.83 1.56 -5.48
C PHE A 35 0.33 2.13 -4.15
N LEU A 36 0.92 1.70 -3.03
CA LEU A 36 0.54 2.17 -1.70
C LEU A 36 0.82 3.67 -1.54
N GLU A 37 1.93 4.18 -2.08
CA GLU A 37 2.27 5.60 -2.04
C GLU A 37 1.28 6.44 -2.83
N GLU A 38 0.99 6.06 -4.08
CA GLU A 38 0.02 6.74 -4.92
C GLU A 38 -1.39 6.68 -4.33
N TRP A 39 -1.79 5.53 -3.79
CA TRP A 39 -3.09 5.38 -3.13
C TRP A 39 -3.19 6.27 -1.90
N CYS A 40 -2.15 6.30 -1.06
CA CYS A 40 -2.10 7.16 0.12
C CYS A 40 -2.11 8.65 -0.26
N MET A 41 -1.49 9.04 -1.37
CA MET A 41 -1.55 10.41 -1.89
C MET A 41 -2.93 10.79 -2.42
N ARG A 42 -3.61 9.86 -3.12
CA ARG A 42 -4.94 10.13 -3.71
C ARG A 42 -6.08 10.11 -2.70
N HIS A 43 -6.06 9.14 -1.79
CA HIS A 43 -7.17 8.89 -0.84
C HIS A 43 -6.87 9.34 0.59
N GLY A 44 -5.61 9.59 0.95
CA GLY A 44 -5.21 9.94 2.32
C GLY A 44 -5.33 8.79 3.33
N SER A 45 -5.78 7.61 2.88
CA SER A 45 -5.95 6.39 3.67
C SER A 45 -5.37 5.20 2.92
N LEU A 46 -5.24 4.07 3.61
CA LEU A 46 -4.88 2.80 2.97
C LEU A 46 -6.13 2.08 2.48
N PRO A 47 -6.02 1.22 1.45
CA PRO A 47 -7.08 0.29 1.11
C PRO A 47 -7.34 -0.66 2.28
N ASP A 48 -8.58 -1.10 2.48
CA ASP A 48 -8.94 -2.00 3.58
C ASP A 48 -8.30 -3.39 3.44
N CYS A 49 -7.86 -3.77 2.23
CA CYS A 49 -7.09 -4.99 2.01
C CYS A 49 -5.67 -4.93 2.61
N VAL A 50 -5.19 -3.75 3.00
CA VAL A 50 -3.83 -3.54 3.52
C VAL A 50 -3.81 -3.60 5.04
N ARG A 51 -2.86 -4.37 5.58
CA ARG A 51 -2.65 -4.50 7.03
C ARG A 51 -2.04 -3.21 7.60
N LYS A 52 -2.87 -2.41 8.27
CA LYS A 52 -2.46 -1.15 8.94
C LYS A 52 -1.40 -1.35 10.04
N SER A 53 -1.26 -2.57 10.57
CA SER A 53 -0.26 -2.94 11.58
C SER A 53 1.14 -3.16 11.02
N TRP A 54 1.29 -3.28 9.69
CA TRP A 54 2.59 -3.47 9.09
C TRP A 54 3.47 -2.23 9.23
N ARG A 55 4.69 -2.46 9.71
CA ARG A 55 5.67 -1.40 9.96
C ARG A 55 5.95 -0.59 8.70
N THR A 56 6.19 -1.24 7.56
CA THR A 56 6.46 -0.58 6.27
C THR A 56 5.33 0.36 5.88
N VAL A 57 4.10 -0.09 6.05
CA VAL A 57 2.89 0.67 5.70
C VAL A 57 2.71 1.86 6.64
N ARG A 58 2.93 1.66 7.94
CA ARG A 58 2.90 2.75 8.93
C ARG A 58 3.99 3.79 8.66
N GLU A 59 5.21 3.36 8.33
CA GLU A 59 6.31 4.25 7.96
C GLU A 59 6.01 5.01 6.66
N LEU A 60 5.40 4.36 5.68
CA LEU A 60 4.94 5.00 4.44
C LEU A 60 3.93 6.12 4.74
N ILE A 61 2.86 5.83 5.49
CA ILE A 61 1.88 6.85 5.90
C ILE A 61 2.55 7.97 6.69
N ALA A 62 3.42 7.64 7.65
CA ALA A 62 4.10 8.63 8.45
C ALA A 62 4.94 9.57 7.57
N ARG A 63 5.65 9.02 6.58
CA ARG A 63 6.39 9.83 5.59
C ARG A 63 5.46 10.70 4.75
N THR A 64 4.38 10.15 4.20
CA THR A 64 3.42 10.90 3.37
C THR A 64 2.72 12.00 4.17
N ARG A 65 2.33 11.72 5.42
CA ARG A 65 1.66 12.68 6.31
C ARG A 65 2.60 13.76 6.87
N THR A 66 3.89 13.45 7.02
CA THR A 66 4.91 14.39 7.52
C THR A 66 5.57 15.17 6.37
N ALA A 67 5.26 14.87 5.11
CA ALA A 67 5.75 15.63 3.95
C ALA A 67 5.00 16.96 3.80
N LYS A 68 5.37 17.94 4.64
CA LYS A 68 5.39 19.40 4.43
C LYS A 68 5.71 20.06 5.78
N LEU A 69 7.00 20.19 6.06
CA LEU A 69 7.54 21.03 7.15
C LEU A 69 8.26 22.26 6.55
N ASP A 70 7.87 22.70 5.35
CA ASP A 70 8.44 23.84 4.62
C ASP A 70 7.63 25.15 4.80
N THR A 71 7.06 25.39 5.97
CA THR A 71 6.37 26.67 6.28
C THR A 71 6.54 27.02 7.75
N TRP A 72 7.78 27.19 8.21
CA TRP A 72 8.07 27.74 9.55
C TRP A 72 9.26 28.73 9.56
N ALA A 73 9.48 29.43 8.45
CA ALA A 73 10.43 30.55 8.40
C ALA A 73 9.91 31.64 7.45
N GLU A 74 8.91 32.40 7.93
CA GLU A 74 8.74 33.82 7.58
C GLU A 74 8.96 34.65 8.84
#